data_AF-A0A2A2PZN9-F1
#
_entry.id   AF-A0A2A2PZN9-F1
#
_cell.length_a   1.000
_cell.length_b   1.000
_cell.length_c   1.000
_cell.angle_alpha   90.00
_cell.angle_beta   90.00
_cell.angle_gamma   90.00
#
_symmetry.space_group_name_H-M   'P 1'
#
loop_
_entity.id
_entity.type
_entity.pdbx_description
1 polymer ?
#
loop_
_entity_poly.entity_id
_entity_poly.type
_entity_poly.pdbx_seq_one_letter_code
_entity_poly.pdbx_strand_id
1 'polypeptide(L)'
;MKSPSSDSKNSLSSFLGNAFLFAVPAALIVMLGIVGFAFVGGMKKETKKDEAAVAASAPAPVDAPAAVGGSAPAAPAAGGGASAPASTIDPAVMALGKQSYMLCAACHGPDGSGLKAGPALMAPSLVGSKLLLADPDVSLLIILKGIAKENMNYMGVMAPLAAGLDDEKLAAVLTYTRNEWGNSAPAVTVEQAAAARAKFANVDAPAGVKRSEIEAIVAAHKK
;
A
#
# COMPACT_ATOMS: atom_id res chain seq x y z
N MET A 1 21.25 76.11 -42.99
CA MET A 1 20.25 75.46 -43.86
C MET A 1 19.45 74.51 -42.96
N LYS A 2 18.31 74.93 -42.42
CA LYS A 2 16.93 74.80 -42.95
C LYS A 2 16.51 73.32 -43.15
N SER A 3 15.69 72.81 -42.22
CA SER A 3 14.95 71.53 -42.29
C SER A 3 13.94 71.51 -43.46
N PRO A 4 13.42 70.34 -43.89
CA PRO A 4 12.25 69.67 -43.24
C PRO A 4 12.40 68.12 -43.16
N SER A 5 11.88 67.41 -42.15
CA SER A 5 10.48 67.00 -41.85
C SER A 5 9.80 66.06 -42.86
N SER A 6 9.65 64.78 -42.48
CA SER A 6 8.48 63.88 -42.66
C SER A 6 8.93 62.45 -42.30
N ASP A 7 8.48 61.80 -41.23
CA ASP A 7 7.14 61.27 -40.87
C ASP A 7 6.57 60.19 -41.80
N SER A 8 5.92 59.21 -41.15
CA SER A 8 5.31 57.97 -41.66
C SER A 8 6.31 56.79 -41.65
N LYS A 9 6.24 55.79 -40.77
CA LYS A 9 5.08 54.99 -40.35
C LYS A 9 5.40 54.23 -39.06
N ASN A 10 5.16 54.85 -37.89
CA ASN A 10 4.92 54.15 -36.63
C ASN A 10 3.53 54.58 -36.15
N SER A 11 2.48 54.10 -36.81
CA SER A 11 1.10 54.31 -36.40
C SER A 11 0.30 53.05 -36.70
N LEU A 12 0.44 52.08 -35.79
CA LEU A 12 -0.45 50.93 -35.67
C LEU A 12 -0.67 50.59 -34.19
N SER A 13 -0.56 51.62 -33.35
CA SER A 13 -0.76 51.57 -31.91
C SER A 13 -1.60 52.78 -31.50
N SER A 14 -2.86 52.84 -31.94
CA SER A 14 -3.96 53.61 -31.32
C SER A 14 -5.20 53.68 -32.25
N PHE A 15 -5.79 52.55 -32.62
CA PHE A 15 -7.21 52.49 -33.01
C PHE A 15 -7.63 51.04 -32.88
N LEU A 16 -8.04 50.64 -31.66
CA LEU A 16 -9.05 49.61 -31.33
C LEU A 16 -9.03 49.32 -29.81
N GLY A 17 -8.78 50.35 -29.00
CA GLY A 17 -9.29 50.36 -27.63
C GLY A 17 -10.77 50.73 -27.68
N ASN A 18 -11.60 50.02 -26.92
CA ASN A 18 -12.93 50.43 -26.49
C ASN A 18 -14.15 49.87 -27.24
N ALA A 19 -14.27 48.55 -27.41
CA ALA A 19 -15.56 47.90 -27.71
C ALA A 19 -15.63 46.37 -27.45
N PHE A 20 -14.94 45.81 -26.45
CA PHE A 20 -15.04 44.35 -26.17
C PHE A 20 -15.07 44.02 -24.67
N LEU A 21 -15.80 44.83 -23.90
CA LEU A 21 -15.97 44.64 -22.45
C LEU A 21 -17.42 44.34 -22.03
N PHE A 22 -18.34 44.11 -22.97
CA PHE A 22 -19.75 43.80 -22.65
C PHE A 22 -20.43 42.98 -23.76
N ALA A 23 -20.09 41.69 -23.96
CA ALA A 23 -20.89 40.83 -24.84
C ALA A 23 -20.66 39.30 -24.73
N VAL A 24 -20.18 38.75 -23.61
CA VAL A 24 -20.17 37.28 -23.44
C VAL A 24 -20.66 36.83 -22.05
N PRO A 25 -21.94 37.02 -21.68
CA PRO A 25 -22.50 36.31 -20.53
C PRO A 25 -23.81 35.54 -20.85
N ALA A 26 -23.92 34.87 -22.00
CA ALA A 26 -25.18 34.18 -22.36
C ALA A 26 -25.07 32.81 -23.04
N ALA A 27 -23.87 32.22 -23.20
CA ALA A 27 -23.70 30.92 -23.86
C ALA A 27 -23.41 29.74 -22.91
N LEU A 28 -23.26 29.97 -21.60
CA LEU A 28 -22.88 28.93 -20.62
C LEU A 28 -24.04 28.52 -19.68
N ILE A 29 -25.27 29.01 -19.90
CA ILE A 29 -26.43 28.75 -19.02
C ILE A 29 -27.51 27.85 -19.69
N VAL A 30 -27.31 27.36 -20.91
CA VAL A 30 -28.29 26.50 -21.62
C VAL A 30 -27.94 24.99 -21.60
N MET A 31 -26.79 24.60 -21.04
CA MET A 31 -26.36 23.19 -20.88
C MET A 31 -26.47 22.66 -19.44
N LEU A 32 -27.45 23.15 -18.68
CA LEU A 32 -27.74 22.72 -17.30
C LEU A 32 -29.24 22.73 -16.96
N GLY A 33 -30.12 22.56 -17.96
CA GLY A 33 -31.56 22.79 -17.79
C GLY A 33 -32.53 21.87 -18.55
N ILE A 34 -32.13 20.70 -19.06
CA ILE A 34 -33.05 19.74 -19.69
C ILE A 34 -32.62 18.32 -19.33
N VAL A 35 -33.15 17.78 -18.23
CA VAL A 35 -33.75 16.43 -18.02
C VAL A 35 -33.95 16.30 -16.52
N GLY A 36 -35.07 16.82 -16.04
CA GLY A 36 -35.46 16.78 -14.63
C GLY A 36 -36.95 17.04 -14.50
N PHE A 37 -37.79 16.22 -15.14
CA PHE A 37 -39.23 16.21 -14.91
C PHE A 37 -39.85 14.89 -15.41
N ALA A 38 -39.81 13.84 -14.57
CA ALA A 38 -40.76 12.72 -14.63
C ALA A 38 -40.51 11.73 -13.48
N PHE A 39 -40.83 12.09 -12.23
CA PHE A 39 -41.17 11.07 -11.23
C PHE A 39 -42.02 11.63 -10.09
N VAL A 40 -43.34 11.71 -10.32
CA VAL A 40 -44.35 11.83 -9.26
C VAL A 40 -45.57 10.99 -9.65
N GLY A 41 -45.97 10.08 -8.76
CA GLY A 41 -47.20 9.27 -8.82
C GLY A 41 -46.90 7.82 -9.19
N GLY A 42 -47.27 6.79 -8.44
CA GLY A 42 -48.22 6.65 -7.33
C GLY A 42 -48.54 5.15 -7.25
N MET A 43 -48.76 4.65 -6.03
CA MET A 43 -49.01 3.24 -5.71
C MET A 43 -50.12 2.57 -6.55
N LYS A 44 -49.89 1.33 -7.02
CA LYS A 44 -50.91 0.27 -6.95
C LYS A 44 -50.33 -1.14 -7.04
N LYS A 45 -50.96 -2.02 -6.27
CA LYS A 45 -50.68 -3.40 -5.91
C LYS A 45 -51.66 -4.29 -6.68
N GLU A 46 -51.19 -5.30 -7.42
CA GLU A 46 -51.98 -6.44 -7.94
C GLU A 46 -50.95 -7.58 -8.20
N THR A 47 -50.79 -8.56 -7.31
CA THR A 47 -51.42 -9.90 -7.29
C THR A 47 -51.22 -10.81 -8.53
N LYS A 48 -50.46 -11.88 -8.27
CA LYS A 48 -50.69 -13.30 -8.60
C LYS A 48 -50.14 -13.87 -9.92
N LYS A 49 -49.27 -14.89 -9.73
CA LYS A 49 -49.21 -16.22 -10.42
C LYS A 49 -48.85 -16.21 -11.92
N ASP A 50 -47.94 -17.01 -12.45
CA ASP A 50 -47.58 -18.41 -12.18
C ASP A 50 -46.14 -18.71 -12.67
N GLU A 51 -45.45 -19.60 -11.93
CA GLU A 51 -44.55 -20.72 -12.34
C GLU A 51 -43.64 -20.54 -13.60
N ALA A 52 -42.33 -20.81 -13.58
CA ALA A 52 -41.70 -22.05 -13.13
C ALA A 52 -40.16 -21.93 -12.92
N ALA A 53 -39.69 -22.67 -11.90
CA ALA A 53 -38.45 -23.45 -11.70
C ALA A 53 -37.19 -23.12 -12.54
N VAL A 54 -35.96 -23.01 -11.99
CA VAL A 54 -35.28 -23.95 -11.08
C VAL A 54 -34.10 -23.29 -10.32
N ALA A 55 -34.19 -23.40 -8.99
CA ALA A 55 -33.14 -23.65 -7.98
C ALA A 55 -31.72 -23.05 -8.11
N ALA A 56 -31.48 -22.00 -7.33
CA ALA A 56 -30.22 -21.80 -6.59
C ALA A 56 -30.24 -22.69 -5.33
N SER A 57 -29.09 -23.23 -4.94
CA SER A 57 -28.90 -23.84 -3.61
C SER A 57 -27.67 -23.21 -2.94
N ALA A 58 -27.94 -22.50 -1.84
CA ALA A 58 -26.96 -22.14 -0.83
C ALA A 58 -27.17 -23.09 0.37
N PRO A 59 -26.11 -23.54 1.08
CA PRO A 59 -26.29 -24.11 2.40
C PRO A 59 -26.26 -23.03 3.49
N ALA A 60 -27.14 -23.24 4.47
CA ALA A 60 -27.35 -22.47 5.70
C ALA A 60 -26.30 -22.84 6.80
N PRO A 61 -26.30 -22.15 7.96
CA PRO A 61 -25.20 -22.16 8.93
C PRO A 61 -25.28 -23.36 9.89
N VAL A 62 -24.14 -23.70 10.50
CA VAL A 62 -24.09 -24.65 11.61
C VAL A 62 -23.44 -24.00 12.84
N ASP A 63 -24.18 -24.07 13.94
CA ASP A 63 -23.80 -23.61 15.28
C ASP A 63 -22.70 -24.46 15.93
N ALA A 64 -22.00 -23.82 16.86
CA ALA A 64 -20.99 -24.41 17.75
C ALA A 64 -21.57 -25.38 18.79
N PRO A 65 -20.71 -26.18 19.44
CA PRO A 65 -20.94 -26.58 20.83
C PRO A 65 -19.81 -26.15 21.78
N ALA A 66 -20.19 -25.93 23.03
CA ALA A 66 -19.33 -25.51 24.14
C ALA A 66 -18.66 -26.68 24.89
N ALA A 67 -17.39 -26.46 25.23
CA ALA A 67 -16.58 -26.83 26.39
C ALA A 67 -16.79 -28.16 27.18
N VAL A 68 -15.72 -28.96 27.22
CA VAL A 68 -15.13 -29.60 28.43
C VAL A 68 -13.61 -29.42 28.28
N GLY A 69 -12.83 -28.86 29.21
CA GLY A 69 -12.52 -29.36 30.54
C GLY A 69 -11.26 -30.24 30.51
N GLY A 70 -10.05 -29.66 30.53
CA GLY A 70 -8.79 -30.42 30.61
C GLY A 70 -7.53 -29.56 30.62
N SER A 71 -6.72 -29.71 31.68
CA SER A 71 -5.57 -28.90 32.08
C SER A 71 -4.50 -28.62 31.02
N ALA A 72 -3.97 -27.40 31.09
CA ALA A 72 -2.75 -26.95 30.43
C ALA A 72 -1.52 -27.81 30.84
N PRO A 73 -0.62 -28.14 29.90
CA PRO A 73 0.77 -28.39 30.24
C PRO A 73 1.55 -27.07 30.22
N ALA A 74 2.39 -26.93 31.24
CA ALA A 74 3.26 -25.81 31.48
C ALA A 74 4.20 -25.50 30.29
N ALA A 75 4.43 -24.20 30.07
CA ALA A 75 5.52 -23.70 29.25
C ALA A 75 6.87 -24.16 29.83
N PRO A 76 7.85 -24.59 29.00
CA PRO A 76 9.23 -24.50 29.40
C PRO A 76 9.77 -23.09 29.12
N ALA A 77 10.52 -22.61 30.09
CA ALA A 77 11.20 -21.34 30.12
C ALA A 77 12.21 -21.14 28.98
N ALA A 78 12.52 -19.87 28.73
CA ALA A 78 13.57 -19.40 27.86
C ALA A 78 14.93 -20.11 28.11
N GLY A 79 15.57 -20.49 27.01
CA GLY A 79 16.94 -21.01 26.94
C GLY A 79 17.47 -20.79 25.53
N GLY A 80 18.70 -20.29 25.45
CA GLY A 80 19.25 -19.63 24.26
C GLY A 80 19.48 -20.49 23.02
N GLY A 81 19.50 -19.77 21.89
CA GLY A 81 20.23 -20.05 20.65
C GLY A 81 20.52 -21.51 20.29
N ALA A 82 19.67 -22.06 19.45
CA ALA A 82 20.08 -23.02 18.44
C ALA A 82 19.20 -22.79 17.20
N SER A 83 19.85 -22.45 16.08
CA SER A 83 19.18 -22.41 14.78
C SER A 83 18.66 -23.81 14.51
N ALA A 84 17.34 -23.99 14.54
CA ALA A 84 16.72 -25.22 14.10
C ALA A 84 17.14 -25.50 12.64
N PRO A 85 17.37 -26.77 12.26
CA PRO A 85 17.57 -27.12 10.86
C PRO A 85 16.35 -26.66 10.06
N ALA A 86 16.58 -26.23 8.81
CA ALA A 86 15.54 -25.76 7.90
C ALA A 86 14.50 -26.88 7.69
N SER A 87 13.51 -26.91 8.56
CA SER A 87 12.23 -27.55 8.29
C SER A 87 11.71 -26.85 7.05
N THR A 88 11.36 -27.63 6.02
CA THR A 88 10.76 -27.10 4.80
C THR A 88 9.67 -26.10 5.19
N ILE A 89 9.77 -24.86 4.72
CA ILE A 89 8.78 -23.82 5.00
C ILE A 89 7.41 -24.34 4.55
N ASP A 90 6.41 -24.23 5.41
CA ASP A 90 5.05 -24.68 5.10
C ASP A 90 4.56 -24.02 3.79
N PRO A 91 4.14 -24.82 2.79
CA PRO A 91 3.56 -24.29 1.55
C PRO A 91 2.40 -23.31 1.76
N ALA A 92 1.61 -23.47 2.82
CA ALA A 92 0.53 -22.55 3.15
C ALA A 92 1.06 -21.16 3.56
N VAL A 93 2.17 -21.11 4.31
CA VAL A 93 2.84 -19.85 4.67
C VAL A 93 3.40 -19.17 3.41
N MET A 94 4.02 -19.94 2.49
CA MET A 94 4.50 -19.38 1.22
C MET A 94 3.34 -18.86 0.35
N ALA A 95 2.22 -19.56 0.31
CA ALA A 95 1.03 -19.13 -0.44
C ALA A 95 0.42 -17.83 0.14
N LEU A 96 0.27 -17.76 1.46
CA LEU A 96 -0.19 -16.55 2.14
C LEU A 96 0.78 -15.38 1.95
N GLY A 97 2.09 -15.66 2.02
CA GLY A 97 3.14 -14.68 1.82
C GLY A 97 3.12 -14.10 0.40
N LYS A 98 2.94 -14.96 -0.62
CA LYS A 98 2.75 -14.53 -2.01
C LYS A 98 1.51 -13.66 -2.20
N GLN A 99 0.39 -14.03 -1.58
CA GLN A 99 -0.83 -13.22 -1.61
C GLN A 99 -0.60 -11.85 -0.96
N SER A 100 0.04 -11.84 0.21
CA SER A 100 0.35 -10.62 0.96
C SER A 100 1.35 -9.72 0.22
N TYR A 101 2.27 -10.32 -0.56
CA TYR A 101 3.25 -9.62 -1.38
C TYR A 101 2.61 -8.72 -2.44
N MET A 102 1.34 -8.93 -2.82
CA MET A 102 0.66 -8.06 -3.79
C MET A 102 0.63 -6.59 -3.36
N LEU A 103 0.60 -6.31 -2.05
CA LEU A 103 0.75 -4.95 -1.52
C LEU A 103 2.15 -4.37 -1.79
N CYS A 104 3.18 -5.20 -1.65
CA CYS A 104 4.58 -4.82 -1.85
C CYS A 104 4.94 -4.70 -3.35
N ALA A 105 4.34 -5.55 -4.19
CA ALA A 105 4.58 -5.63 -5.63
C ALA A 105 4.23 -4.33 -6.36
N ALA A 106 3.29 -3.54 -5.81
CA ALA A 106 2.93 -2.22 -6.34
C ALA A 106 4.14 -1.26 -6.44
N CYS A 107 5.17 -1.46 -5.63
CA CYS A 107 6.39 -0.64 -5.66
C CYS A 107 7.66 -1.46 -5.92
N HIS A 108 7.75 -2.68 -5.38
CA HIS A 108 8.91 -3.56 -5.54
C HIS A 108 8.84 -4.43 -6.81
N GLY A 109 7.76 -4.34 -7.59
CA GLY A 109 7.57 -5.13 -8.81
C GLY A 109 7.08 -6.55 -8.53
N PRO A 110 6.49 -7.23 -9.52
CA PRO A 110 5.96 -8.59 -9.35
C PRO A 110 7.04 -9.64 -9.07
N ASP A 111 8.28 -9.38 -9.48
CA ASP A 111 9.44 -10.26 -9.33
C ASP A 111 10.45 -9.74 -8.28
N GLY A 112 10.06 -8.73 -7.49
CA GLY A 112 10.91 -8.16 -6.45
C GLY A 112 12.14 -7.43 -6.97
N SER A 113 12.31 -7.24 -8.28
CA SER A 113 13.49 -6.58 -8.87
C SER A 113 13.47 -5.05 -8.72
N GLY A 114 12.38 -4.50 -8.17
CA GLY A 114 12.06 -3.08 -8.16
C GLY A 114 11.22 -2.68 -9.38
N LEU A 115 10.50 -1.57 -9.28
CA LEU A 115 9.68 -1.05 -10.38
C LEU A 115 10.32 0.22 -10.96
N LYS A 116 10.50 0.32 -12.28
CA LYS A 116 11.05 1.53 -12.90
C LYS A 116 10.11 2.73 -12.78
N ALA A 117 10.69 3.89 -12.54
CA ALA A 117 10.03 5.17 -12.29
C ALA A 117 10.78 6.30 -13.01
N GLY A 118 10.72 6.32 -14.34
CA GLY A 118 11.56 7.21 -15.14
C GLY A 118 13.05 6.84 -14.99
N PRO A 119 13.94 7.78 -14.61
CA PRO A 119 15.37 7.49 -14.42
C PRO A 119 15.69 6.77 -13.10
N ALA A 120 14.70 6.64 -12.20
CA ALA A 120 14.85 6.05 -10.87
C ALA A 120 13.97 4.79 -10.73
N LEU A 121 13.98 4.16 -9.55
CA LEU A 121 13.04 3.08 -9.20
C LEU A 121 11.94 3.61 -8.28
N MET A 122 10.75 3.02 -8.27
CA MET A 122 9.75 3.27 -7.23
C MET A 122 10.23 2.77 -5.88
N ALA A 123 10.76 1.54 -5.85
CA ALA A 123 11.36 0.93 -4.68
C ALA A 123 12.57 0.07 -5.07
N PRO A 124 13.52 -0.20 -4.15
CA PRO A 124 14.68 -1.04 -4.42
C PRO A 124 14.32 -2.49 -4.74
N SER A 125 15.24 -3.20 -5.38
CA SER A 125 15.20 -4.66 -5.47
C SER A 125 15.20 -5.30 -4.08
N LEU A 126 14.36 -6.31 -3.90
CA LEU A 126 14.34 -7.24 -2.79
C LEU A 126 15.24 -8.47 -3.05
N VAL A 127 15.58 -8.74 -4.30
CA VAL A 127 16.49 -9.82 -4.70
C VAL A 127 17.89 -9.52 -4.18
N GLY A 128 18.43 -10.40 -3.33
CA GLY A 128 19.75 -10.23 -2.70
C GLY A 128 19.85 -9.02 -1.76
N SER A 129 18.73 -8.45 -1.34
CA SER A 129 18.73 -7.24 -0.49
C SER A 129 19.33 -7.53 0.89
N LYS A 130 20.39 -6.79 1.24
CA LYS A 130 21.07 -6.93 2.54
C LYS A 130 20.14 -6.62 3.71
N LEU A 131 19.27 -5.61 3.58
CA LEU A 131 18.31 -5.26 4.64
C LEU A 131 17.22 -6.33 4.77
N LEU A 132 16.80 -6.94 3.67
CA LEU A 132 15.81 -8.01 3.70
C LEU A 132 16.37 -9.28 4.31
N LEU A 133 17.63 -9.63 4.00
CA LEU A 133 18.27 -10.89 4.41
C LEU A 133 19.02 -10.81 5.74
N ALA A 134 19.09 -9.63 6.36
CA ALA A 134 19.64 -9.45 7.70
C ALA A 134 18.77 -10.14 8.78
N ASP A 135 19.04 -9.80 10.04
CA ASP A 135 18.17 -10.11 11.17
C ASP A 135 16.72 -9.72 10.84
N PRO A 136 15.72 -10.60 11.07
CA PRO A 136 14.33 -10.32 10.71
C PRO A 136 13.79 -9.02 11.32
N ASP A 137 14.29 -8.59 12.48
CA ASP A 137 13.92 -7.32 13.11
C ASP A 137 14.21 -6.11 12.20
N VAL A 138 15.23 -6.18 11.35
CA VAL A 138 15.55 -5.10 10.38
C VAL A 138 14.39 -4.90 9.41
N SER A 139 13.96 -5.97 8.76
CA SER A 139 12.87 -5.93 7.79
C SER A 139 11.51 -5.65 8.46
N LEU A 140 11.29 -6.17 9.67
CA LEU A 140 10.09 -5.90 10.47
C LEU A 140 10.00 -4.42 10.85
N LEU A 141 11.10 -3.82 11.34
CA LEU A 141 11.15 -2.39 11.64
C LEU A 141 10.80 -1.54 10.42
N ILE A 142 11.41 -1.83 9.26
CA ILE A 142 11.18 -1.10 8.01
C ILE A 142 9.69 -1.19 7.60
N ILE A 143 9.07 -2.36 7.66
CA ILE A 143 7.66 -2.51 7.28
C ILE A 143 6.75 -1.79 8.28
N LEU A 144 7.04 -1.91 9.58
CA LEU A 144 6.19 -1.35 10.63
C LEU A 144 6.30 0.17 10.73
N LYS A 145 7.46 0.76 10.40
CA LYS A 145 7.75 2.19 10.59
C LYS A 145 8.04 2.95 9.30
N GLY A 146 8.09 2.26 8.16
CA GLY A 146 8.51 2.85 6.91
C GLY A 146 10.01 3.16 6.89
N ILE A 147 10.54 3.48 5.72
CA ILE A 147 11.95 3.88 5.55
C ILE A 147 12.04 5.23 4.84
N ALA A 148 12.89 6.10 5.37
CA ALA A 148 13.05 7.45 4.87
C ALA A 148 13.64 7.46 3.45
N LYS A 149 13.16 8.41 2.66
CA LYS A 149 13.78 8.75 1.37
C LYS A 149 14.95 9.68 1.62
N GLU A 150 16.15 9.23 1.25
CA GLU A 150 17.40 9.96 1.52
C GLU A 150 18.05 10.50 0.23
N ASN A 151 17.66 9.98 -0.92
CA ASN A 151 18.18 10.40 -2.23
C ASN A 151 17.14 10.15 -3.33
N MET A 152 17.48 10.54 -4.55
CA MET A 152 16.61 10.40 -5.73
C MET A 152 16.77 9.07 -6.47
N ASN A 153 17.47 8.07 -5.89
CA ASN A 153 17.54 6.73 -6.48
C ASN A 153 16.17 6.03 -6.42
N TYR A 154 15.33 6.41 -5.45
CA TYR A 154 13.99 5.89 -5.26
C TYR A 154 12.96 7.03 -5.27
N MET A 155 11.95 6.92 -6.12
CA MET A 155 10.88 7.92 -6.21
C MET A 155 9.90 7.78 -5.05
N GLY A 156 9.54 6.54 -4.70
CA GLY A 156 8.62 6.23 -3.61
C GLY A 156 9.24 6.44 -2.24
N VAL A 157 8.36 6.73 -1.27
CA VAL A 157 8.64 6.57 0.16
C VAL A 157 7.91 5.30 0.60
N MET A 158 8.60 4.38 1.28
CA MET A 158 7.93 3.24 1.88
C MET A 158 7.29 3.71 3.18
N ALA A 159 5.99 4.01 3.14
CA ALA A 159 5.22 4.39 4.31
C ALA A 159 5.12 3.22 5.32
N PRO A 160 4.81 3.49 6.60
CA PRO A 160 4.46 2.45 7.56
C PRO A 160 3.28 1.60 7.05
N LEU A 161 3.44 0.29 7.01
CA LEU A 161 2.41 -0.65 6.56
C LEU A 161 1.75 -1.42 7.72
N ALA A 162 2.05 -1.04 8.96
CA ALA A 162 1.59 -1.73 10.17
C ALA A 162 0.05 -1.87 10.26
N ALA A 163 -0.71 -0.93 9.72
CA ALA A 163 -2.17 -0.95 9.74
C ALA A 163 -2.81 -1.88 8.68
N GLY A 164 -2.07 -2.18 7.60
CA GLY A 164 -2.56 -3.02 6.49
C GLY A 164 -2.17 -4.49 6.60
N LEU A 165 -1.31 -4.84 7.55
CA LEU A 165 -0.78 -6.19 7.75
C LEU A 165 -0.93 -6.60 9.21
N ASP A 166 -1.74 -7.63 9.46
CA ASP A 166 -1.69 -8.39 10.72
C ASP A 166 -0.38 -9.18 10.83
N ASP A 167 -0.13 -9.77 12.00
CA ASP A 167 1.14 -10.44 12.28
C ASP A 167 1.33 -11.71 11.44
N GLU A 168 0.25 -12.39 11.06
CA GLU A 168 0.28 -13.58 10.21
C GLU A 168 0.71 -13.22 8.79
N LYS A 169 0.08 -12.22 8.18
CA LYS A 169 0.46 -11.71 6.85
C LYS A 169 1.85 -11.11 6.85
N LEU A 170 2.24 -10.41 7.91
CA LEU A 170 3.58 -9.83 8.05
C LEU A 170 4.67 -10.90 8.11
N ALA A 171 4.47 -11.93 8.94
CA ALA A 171 5.37 -13.08 9.02
C ALA A 171 5.44 -13.84 7.68
N ALA A 172 4.29 -14.08 7.05
CA ALA A 172 4.21 -14.79 5.79
C ALA A 172 4.88 -14.03 4.63
N VAL A 173 4.65 -12.71 4.49
CA VAL A 173 5.25 -11.92 3.40
C VAL A 173 6.76 -11.80 3.53
N LEU A 174 7.27 -11.68 4.77
CA LEU A 174 8.71 -11.69 5.00
C LEU A 174 9.30 -13.08 4.73
N THR A 175 8.63 -14.15 5.14
CA THR A 175 9.05 -15.51 4.83
C THR A 175 9.13 -15.75 3.32
N TYR A 176 8.10 -15.34 2.58
CA TYR A 176 8.04 -15.43 1.12
C TYR A 176 9.18 -14.65 0.47
N THR A 177 9.29 -13.34 0.73
CA THR A 177 10.31 -12.50 0.09
C THR A 177 11.75 -12.90 0.43
N ARG A 178 11.99 -13.46 1.63
CA ARG A 178 13.29 -13.98 2.07
C ARG A 178 13.64 -15.35 1.48
N ASN A 179 12.72 -16.01 0.78
CA ASN A 179 12.90 -17.34 0.20
C ASN A 179 12.50 -17.43 -1.29
N GLU A 180 12.36 -16.28 -1.95
CA GLU A 180 12.01 -16.16 -3.36
C GLU A 180 13.12 -15.50 -4.16
N TRP A 181 13.10 -15.68 -5.49
CA TRP A 181 14.08 -15.10 -6.42
C TRP A 181 15.54 -15.46 -6.10
N GLY A 182 15.76 -16.63 -5.49
CA GLY A 182 17.09 -17.10 -5.07
C GLY A 182 17.53 -16.57 -3.70
N ASN A 183 16.69 -15.82 -3.00
CA ASN A 183 16.89 -15.51 -1.59
C ASN A 183 16.77 -16.78 -0.74
N SER A 184 17.51 -16.84 0.36
CA SER A 184 17.40 -17.90 1.35
C SER A 184 17.73 -17.35 2.73
N ALA A 185 16.75 -17.39 3.63
CA ALA A 185 16.94 -17.05 5.03
C ALA A 185 15.88 -17.76 5.88
N PRO A 186 16.10 -17.90 7.21
CA PRO A 186 15.10 -18.49 8.09
C PRO A 186 13.73 -17.81 7.95
N ALA A 187 12.67 -18.62 8.03
CA ALA A 187 11.30 -18.14 8.06
C ALA A 187 11.09 -17.17 9.23
N VAL A 188 10.23 -16.18 9.02
CA VAL A 188 9.78 -15.27 10.07
C VAL A 188 8.50 -15.85 10.65
N THR A 189 8.47 -16.05 11.97
CA THR A 189 7.29 -16.60 12.65
C THR A 189 6.28 -15.50 13.02
N VAL A 190 5.03 -15.90 13.27
CA VAL A 190 3.98 -14.98 13.74
C VAL A 190 4.37 -14.34 15.07
N GLU A 191 4.99 -15.11 15.97
CA GLU A 191 5.48 -14.62 17.25
C GLU A 191 6.58 -13.57 17.08
N GLN A 192 7.49 -13.75 16.11
CA GLN A 192 8.50 -12.75 15.79
C GLN A 192 7.87 -11.46 15.27
N ALA A 193 6.86 -11.56 14.39
CA ALA A 193 6.13 -10.40 13.88
C ALA A 193 5.39 -9.64 15.00
N ALA A 194 4.65 -10.36 15.85
CA ALA A 194 3.95 -9.79 16.99
C ALA A 194 4.93 -9.16 18.00
N ALA A 195 6.04 -9.84 18.30
CA ALA A 195 7.08 -9.33 19.18
C ALA A 195 7.72 -8.06 18.61
N ALA A 196 7.99 -7.99 17.30
CA ALA A 196 8.52 -6.80 16.66
C ALA A 196 7.54 -5.63 16.72
N ARG A 197 6.24 -5.87 16.56
CA ARG A 197 5.20 -4.83 16.70
C ARG A 197 5.21 -4.21 18.09
N ALA A 198 5.27 -5.04 19.14
CA ALA A 198 5.39 -4.56 20.51
C ALA A 198 6.74 -3.86 20.77
N LYS A 199 7.83 -4.47 20.30
CA LYS A 199 9.22 -4.00 20.45
C LYS A 199 9.40 -2.60 19.87
N PHE A 200 8.87 -2.35 18.68
CA PHE A 200 9.05 -1.09 17.97
C PHE A 200 7.88 -0.12 18.15
N ALA A 201 6.89 -0.41 19.01
CA ALA A 201 5.69 0.43 19.18
C ALA A 201 6.03 1.92 19.37
N ASN A 202 7.04 2.21 20.20
CA ASN A 202 7.44 3.57 20.58
C ASN A 202 8.55 4.17 19.69
N VAL A 203 8.96 3.50 18.62
CA VAL A 203 9.87 4.11 17.65
C VAL A 203 9.10 5.19 16.91
N ASP A 204 9.45 6.45 17.17
CA ASP A 204 8.90 7.63 16.49
C ASP A 204 9.72 7.94 15.23
N ALA A 205 9.10 7.77 14.08
CA ALA A 205 9.72 7.92 12.77
C ALA A 205 8.68 8.46 11.76
N PRO A 206 8.23 9.71 11.91
CA PRO A 206 7.13 10.27 11.11
C PRO A 206 7.48 10.39 9.62
N ALA A 207 8.78 10.42 9.30
CA ALA A 207 9.30 10.41 7.92
C ALA A 207 9.88 9.03 7.51
N GLY A 208 9.66 7.99 8.31
CA GLY A 208 10.33 6.68 8.18
C GLY A 208 11.71 6.64 8.86
N VAL A 209 12.22 5.43 9.11
CA VAL A 209 13.56 5.25 9.70
C VAL A 209 14.65 5.56 8.69
N LYS A 210 15.74 6.20 9.10
CA LYS A 210 16.89 6.44 8.21
C LYS A 210 17.71 5.16 8.05
N ARG A 211 18.29 4.94 6.87
CA ARG A 211 19.07 3.71 6.59
C ARG A 211 20.24 3.56 7.54
N SER A 212 20.91 4.66 7.89
CA SER A 212 22.04 4.68 8.81
C SER A 212 21.68 4.40 10.28
N GLU A 213 20.40 4.49 10.63
CA GLU A 213 19.93 4.36 12.02
C GLU A 213 19.30 2.98 12.30
N ILE A 214 18.93 2.23 11.25
CA ILE A 214 18.23 0.93 11.37
C ILE A 214 18.93 -0.04 12.31
N GLU A 215 20.23 -0.28 12.09
CA GLU A 215 20.98 -1.25 12.91
C GLU A 215 21.05 -0.82 14.37
N ALA A 216 21.25 0.48 14.63
CA ALA A 216 21.28 1.04 15.98
C ALA A 216 19.92 0.94 16.67
N ILE A 217 18.83 1.22 15.95
CA ILE A 217 17.47 1.08 16.47
C ILE A 217 17.18 -0.39 16.82
N VAL A 218 17.48 -1.31 15.90
CA VAL A 218 17.28 -2.75 16.15
C VAL A 218 18.10 -3.20 17.37
N ALA A 219 19.38 -2.84 17.43
CA ALA A 219 20.26 -3.19 18.54
C ALA A 219 19.75 -2.65 19.89
N ALA A 220 19.27 -1.40 19.93
CA ALA A 220 18.73 -0.78 21.14
C ALA A 220 17.43 -1.45 21.66
N HIS A 221 16.76 -2.24 20.81
CA HIS A 221 15.51 -2.93 21.15
C HIS A 221 15.65 -4.46 21.16
N LYS A 222 16.88 -4.99 21.06
CA LYS A 222 17.14 -6.41 21.34
C LYS A 222 16.96 -6.64 22.85
N LYS A 223 16.06 -7.55 23.20
CA LYS A 223 15.86 -8.04 24.57
C LYS A 223 16.72 -9.27 24.81
#